data_AF-A0A356QXA0-F1
#
_entry.id   AF-A0A356QXA0-F1
#
_cell.length_a   1.000
_cell.length_b   1.000
_cell.length_c   1.000
_cell.angle_alpha   90.00
_cell.angle_beta   90.00
_cell.angle_gamma   90.00
#
_symmetry.space_group_name_H-M   'P 1'
#
loop_
_entity.id
_entity.type
_entity.pdbx_description
1 polymer ?
#
loop_
_entity_poly.entity_id
_entity_poly.type
_entity_poly.pdbx_seq_one_letter_code
_entity_poly.pdbx_strand_id
1 'polypeptide(L)' 'MSIITGLLLAGGQARRMGGADKGLLTLGSRPLAAWGLTRLHNQVG' A
#
# COMPACT_ATOMS: atom_id res chain seq x y z
N MET A 1 -1.60 -21.51 -16.77
CA MET A 1 -1.96 -20.34 -15.94
C MET A 1 -0.68 -19.79 -15.34
N SER A 2 -0.38 -18.50 -15.47
CA SER A 2 0.76 -17.92 -14.74
C SER A 2 0.29 -17.47 -13.38
N ILE A 3 1.01 -17.86 -12.33
CA ILE A 3 0.84 -17.34 -10.97
C ILE A 3 1.44 -15.92 -10.96
N ILE A 4 0.72 -14.94 -10.42
CA ILE A 4 1.13 -13.53 -10.38
C ILE A 4 1.20 -13.11 -8.91
N THR A 5 2.41 -12.90 -8.42
CA THR A 5 2.64 -12.39 -7.06
C THR A 5 2.36 -10.90 -6.98
N GLY A 6 1.53 -10.49 -6.03
CA GLY A 6 1.33 -9.08 -5.68
C GLY A 6 2.39 -8.56 -4.72
N LEU A 7 2.92 -7.36 -4.98
CA LEU A 7 3.82 -6.66 -4.07
C LEU A 7 3.42 -5.18 -3.97
N LEU A 8 3.08 -4.74 -2.75
CA LEU A 8 2.86 -3.32 -2.45
C LEU A 8 4.14 -2.72 -1.87
N LEU A 9 4.78 -1.81 -2.60
CA LEU A 9 5.95 -1.10 -2.14
C LEU A 9 5.54 0.06 -1.20
N ALA A 10 5.54 -0.22 0.11
CA ALA A 10 5.14 0.74 1.14
C ALA A 10 6.33 1.46 1.83
N GLY A 11 7.57 1.19 1.42
CA GLY A 11 8.78 1.79 2.00
C GLY A 11 9.17 3.13 1.37
N GLY A 12 9.88 3.97 2.15
CA GLY A 12 10.43 5.24 1.69
C GLY A 12 10.45 6.29 2.80
N GLN A 13 11.07 7.44 2.54
CA GLN A 13 11.29 8.47 3.57
C GLN A 13 10.12 9.43 3.81
N ALA A 14 9.05 9.34 3.03
CA ALA A 14 7.85 10.19 3.19
C ALA A 14 8.12 11.69 3.45
N ARG A 15 9.15 12.28 2.82
CA ARG A 15 9.62 13.66 3.11
C ARG A 15 8.54 14.73 2.99
N ARG A 16 7.60 14.56 2.05
CA ARG A 16 6.46 15.45 1.84
C ARG A 16 5.33 15.26 2.86
N MET A 17 5.39 14.21 3.67
CA MET A 17 4.39 13.82 4.68
C MET A 17 5.02 13.73 6.08
N GLY A 18 5.98 14.61 6.37
CA GLY A 18 6.58 14.73 7.71
C GLY A 18 7.54 13.62 8.11
N GLY A 19 7.99 12.77 7.18
CA GLY A 19 8.94 11.71 7.47
C GLY A 19 8.36 10.47 8.15
N ALA A 20 7.04 10.42 8.37
CA ALA A 20 6.35 9.28 8.97
C ALA A 20 6.28 8.07 8.02
N ASP A 21 5.98 6.88 8.55
CA ASP A 21 5.64 5.74 7.69
C ASP A 21 4.34 6.04 6.92
N LYS A 22 4.47 6.39 5.64
CA LYS A 22 3.33 6.79 4.80
C LYS A 22 2.29 5.67 4.70
N GLY A 23 2.70 4.40 4.66
CA GLY A 23 1.78 3.27 4.53
C GLY A 23 0.79 3.20 5.69
N LEU A 24 1.23 3.65 6.87
CA LEU A 24 0.45 3.64 8.11
C LEU A 24 -0.39 4.91 8.33
N LEU A 25 -0.16 5.99 7.58
CA LEU A 25 -0.99 7.18 7.67
C LEU A 25 -2.43 6.87 7.26
N THR A 26 -3.38 7.39 8.02
CA THR A 26 -4.80 7.15 7.80
C THR A 26 -5.34 8.03 6.68
N LEU A 27 -6.06 7.42 5.72
CA LEU A 27 -6.91 8.09 4.76
C LEU A 27 -8.35 7.61 4.97
N GLY A 28 -9.20 8.49 5.50
CA GLY A 28 -10.54 8.12 5.95
C GLY A 28 -10.49 7.26 7.21
N SER A 29 -11.00 6.04 7.15
CA SER A 29 -11.02 5.09 8.27
C SER A 29 -9.95 3.99 8.19
N ARG A 30 -9.02 4.07 7.22
CA ARG A 30 -8.05 2.99 6.95
C ARG A 30 -6.65 3.54 6.66
N PRO A 31 -5.59 2.79 6.99
CA PRO A 31 -4.23 3.11 6.56
C PRO A 31 -4.11 3.17 5.02
N LEU A 32 -3.23 4.03 4.50
CA LEU A 32 -2.98 4.17 3.06
C LEU A 32 -2.62 2.83 2.39
N ALA A 33 -1.82 1.99 3.05
CA ALA A 33 -1.44 0.69 2.51
C ALA A 33 -2.64 -0.26 2.31
N ALA A 34 -3.65 -0.18 3.18
CA ALA A 34 -4.84 -1.03 3.09
C ALA A 34 -5.67 -0.73 1.83
N TRP A 35 -5.72 0.54 1.40
CA TRP A 35 -6.36 0.90 0.14
C TRP A 35 -5.66 0.28 -1.08
N GLY A 36 -4.33 0.30 -1.09
CA GLY A 36 -3.52 -0.33 -2.15
C GLY A 36 -3.72 -1.85 -2.20
N LEU A 37 -3.64 -2.52 -1.04
CA LEU A 37 -3.88 -3.96 -0.92
C LEU A 37 -5.28 -4.37 -1.40
N THR A 38 -6.32 -3.60 -1.02
CA THR A 38 -7.70 -3.87 -1.45
C THR A 38 -7.82 -3.85 -2.98
N ARG A 39 -7.14 -2.92 -3.66
CA ARG A 39 -7.16 -2.81 -5.12
C ARG A 39 -6.32 -3.89 -5.80
N LEU A 40 -5.21 -4.31 -5.18
CA LEU A 40 -4.30 -5.32 -5.71
C LEU A 40 -4.88 -6.74 -5.65
N HIS A 41 -5.76 -7.02 -4.68
CA HIS A 41 -6.32 -8.35 -4.42
C HIS A 41 -6.88 -9.07 -5.66
N ASN A 42 -7.58 -8.37 -6.56
CA ASN A 42 -8.21 -8.99 -7.73
C ASN A 42 -7.28 -9.08 -8.97
N GLN A 43 -5.98 -8.77 -8.81
CA GLN A 43 -4.99 -8.72 -9.90
C GLN A 43 -3.87 -9.76 -9.73
N VAL A 44 -3.98 -10.61 -8.70
CA VAL A 44 -2.95 -11.57 -8.28
C VAL A 44 -3.58 -12.97 -8.22
N GLY A 45 -2.75 -14.01 -8.21
CA GLY A 45 -3.20 -15.40 -8.18
C GLY A 45 -2.07 -16.38 -7.97
#